data_AF-A0A0T5ZWK9-F1
#
_entry.id   AF-A0A0T5ZWK9-F1
#
_cell.length_a   1.000
_cell.length_b   1.000
_cell.length_c   1.000
_cell.angle_alpha   90.00
_cell.angle_beta   90.00
_cell.angle_gamma   90.00
#
_symmetry.space_group_name_H-M   'P 1'
#
loop_
_entity.id
_entity.type
_entity.pdbx_description
1 polymer ?
#
loop_
_entity_poly.entity_id
_entity_poly.type
_entity_poly.pdbx_seq_one_letter_code
_entity_poly.pdbx_strand_id
1 'polypeptide(L)'
;MARPMESSPKRPRISVDVAPELRRRLRLAAAKRDLTIRQYVLEAIRDRLQEDLGDESAGVLALTAKADPVLAELWDNPRDSEYDRV
;
A
#
# COMPACT_ATOMS: atom_id res chain seq x y z
N MET A 1 -29.22 -24.97 -18.76
CA MET A 1 -28.09 -24.37 -19.49
C MET A 1 -27.26 -23.53 -18.51
N ALA A 2 -25.93 -23.49 -18.70
CA ALA A 2 -24.93 -23.13 -17.70
C ALA A 2 -24.98 -21.65 -17.22
N ARG A 3 -24.66 -21.43 -15.94
CA ARG A 3 -24.47 -20.09 -15.33
C ARG A 3 -23.25 -19.40 -15.96
N PRO A 4 -23.31 -18.09 -16.26
CA PRO A 4 -22.14 -17.36 -16.72
C PRO A 4 -21.13 -17.27 -15.56
N MET A 5 -19.91 -17.75 -15.79
CA MET A 5 -18.80 -17.57 -14.85
C MET A 5 -18.35 -16.11 -14.95
N GLU A 6 -18.56 -15.34 -13.88
CA GLU A 6 -18.01 -14.00 -13.74
C GLU A 6 -16.49 -14.06 -13.87
N SER A 7 -15.96 -13.49 -14.95
CA SER A 7 -14.52 -13.41 -15.16
C SER A 7 -13.94 -12.48 -14.10
N SER A 8 -13.17 -13.02 -13.16
CA SER A 8 -12.47 -12.19 -12.17
C SER A 8 -11.65 -11.11 -12.89
N PRO A 9 -11.71 -9.84 -12.45
CA PRO A 9 -11.02 -8.75 -13.11
C PRO A 9 -9.52 -9.07 -13.21
N LYS A 10 -8.98 -8.99 -14.43
CA LYS A 10 -7.57 -9.28 -14.69
C LYS A 10 -6.69 -8.36 -13.85
N ARG A 11 -5.96 -8.92 -12.88
CA ARG A 11 -4.97 -8.18 -12.11
C ARG A 11 -3.95 -7.55 -13.06
N PRO A 12 -3.65 -6.24 -12.96
CA PRO A 12 -2.65 -5.60 -13.79
C PRO A 12 -1.29 -6.28 -13.57
N ARG A 13 -0.55 -6.52 -14.66
CA ARG A 13 0.75 -7.19 -14.65
C ARG A 13 1.83 -6.19 -15.00
N ILE A 14 2.89 -6.15 -14.20
CA ILE A 14 4.09 -5.37 -14.47
C ILE A 14 5.18 -6.37 -14.86
N SER A 15 5.80 -6.17 -16.02
CA SER A 15 6.97 -6.93 -16.48
C SER A 15 8.20 -6.06 -16.32
N VAL A 16 9.23 -6.57 -15.64
CA VAL A 16 10.48 -5.84 -15.39
C VAL A 16 11.63 -6.71 -15.86
N ASP A 17 12.37 -6.22 -16.84
CA ASP A 17 13.61 -6.84 -17.27
C ASP A 17 14.69 -6.58 -16.23
N VAL A 18 15.32 -7.64 -15.75
CA VAL A 18 16.35 -7.57 -14.72
C VAL A 18 17.62 -8.27 -15.19
N ALA A 19 18.76 -7.68 -14.84
CA ALA A 19 20.05 -8.31 -15.08
C ALA A 19 20.16 -9.66 -14.34
N PRO A 20 20.90 -10.66 -14.88
CA PRO A 20 21.04 -11.98 -14.26
C PRO A 20 21.57 -11.93 -12.82
N GLU A 21 22.45 -10.98 -12.52
CA GLU A 21 23.05 -10.78 -11.19
C GLU A 21 21.98 -10.33 -10.19
N LEU A 22 21.11 -9.41 -10.60
CA LEU A 22 20.00 -8.94 -9.78
C LEU A 22 18.99 -10.06 -9.53
N ARG A 23 18.66 -10.83 -10.58
CA ARG A 23 17.79 -12.00 -10.45
C ARG A 23 18.34 -13.03 -9.45
N ARG A 24 19.65 -13.26 -9.46
CA ARG A 24 20.31 -14.17 -8.50
C ARG A 24 20.19 -13.64 -7.06
N ARG A 25 20.42 -12.34 -6.86
CA ARG A 25 20.27 -11.70 -5.54
C ARG A 25 18.84 -11.77 -5.03
N LEU A 26 17.85 -11.48 -5.89
CA LEU A 26 16.43 -11.60 -5.56
C LEU A 26 16.06 -13.02 -5.13
N ARG A 27 16.56 -14.03 -5.84
CA ARG A 27 16.31 -15.43 -5.47
C ARG A 27 16.91 -15.79 -4.10
N LEU A 28 18.13 -15.36 -3.82
CA LEU A 28 18.78 -15.62 -2.53
C LEU A 28 18.03 -14.93 -1.39
N ALA A 29 17.61 -13.67 -1.59
CA ALA A 29 16.87 -12.92 -0.59
C ALA A 29 15.48 -13.52 -0.31
N ALA A 30 14.77 -13.94 -1.36
CA ALA A 30 13.49 -14.62 -1.24
C ALA A 30 13.63 -15.97 -0.51
N ALA A 31 14.64 -16.77 -0.88
CA ALA A 31 14.92 -18.05 -0.22
C ALA A 31 15.27 -17.89 1.27
N LYS A 32 16.02 -16.85 1.64
CA LYS A 32 16.36 -16.56 3.04
C LYS A 32 15.13 -16.28 3.90
N ARG A 33 14.05 -15.76 3.31
CA ARG A 33 12.78 -15.43 3.98
C ARG A 33 11.69 -16.50 3.78
N ASP A 34 12.02 -17.60 3.11
CA ASP A 34 11.06 -18.65 2.72
C ASP A 34 9.88 -18.12 1.88
N LEU A 35 10.15 -17.14 1.03
CA LEU A 35 9.16 -16.51 0.15
C LEU A 35 9.41 -16.87 -1.31
N THR A 36 8.34 -16.87 -2.11
CA THR A 36 8.50 -16.87 -3.57
C THR A 36 9.10 -15.54 -4.03
N ILE A 37 9.82 -15.55 -5.18
CA ILE A 37 10.39 -14.33 -5.76
C ILE A 37 9.30 -13.26 -5.97
N ARG A 38 8.10 -13.67 -6.40
CA ARG A 38 6.96 -12.76 -6.61
C ARG A 38 6.53 -12.09 -5.29
N GLN A 39 6.37 -12.87 -4.21
CA GLN A 39 5.99 -12.32 -2.91
C GLN A 39 7.05 -11.37 -2.39
N TYR A 40 8.31 -11.81 -2.40
CA TYR A 40 9.43 -10.99 -1.96
C TYR A 40 9.50 -9.64 -2.69
N VAL A 41 9.36 -9.66 -4.02
CA VAL A 41 9.37 -8.42 -4.83
C VAL A 41 8.17 -7.53 -4.50
N LEU A 42 6.97 -8.11 -4.36
CA LEU A 42 5.77 -7.33 -4.04
C LEU A 42 5.84 -6.70 -2.64
N GLU A 43 6.35 -7.43 -1.65
CA GLU A 43 6.58 -6.90 -0.30
C GLU A 43 7.64 -5.80 -0.32
N ALA A 44 8.78 -6.03 -0.95
CA ALA A 44 9.83 -5.02 -1.06
C ALA A 44 9.35 -3.73 -1.75
N ILE A 45 8.52 -3.86 -2.79
CA ILE A 45 7.88 -2.70 -3.45
C ILE A 45 6.91 -2.01 -2.49
N ARG A 46 6.08 -2.76 -1.77
CA ARG A 46 5.11 -2.18 -0.82
C ARG A 46 5.80 -1.44 0.32
N ASP A 47 6.79 -2.07 0.95
CA ASP A 47 7.57 -1.49 2.03
C ASP A 47 8.22 -0.19 1.53
N ARG A 48 8.81 -0.23 0.34
CA ARG A 48 9.45 0.95 -0.24
C ARG A 48 8.45 2.07 -0.57
N LEU A 49 7.29 1.73 -1.11
CA LEU A 49 6.23 2.70 -1.38
C LEU A 49 5.69 3.32 -0.09
N GLN A 50 5.57 2.54 0.99
CA GLN A 50 5.16 3.04 2.30
C GLN A 50 6.22 3.98 2.89
N GLU A 51 7.51 3.70 2.70
CA GLU A 51 8.59 4.62 3.08
C GLU A 51 8.56 5.91 2.25
N ASP A 52 8.36 5.80 0.93
CA ASP A 52 8.46 6.93 0.00
C ASP A 52 7.21 7.84 0.02
N LEU A 53 6.02 7.26 0.22
CA LEU A 53 4.73 7.97 0.21
C LEU A 53 4.13 8.16 1.61
N GLY A 54 4.72 7.52 2.63
CA GLY A 54 4.07 7.35 3.93
C GLY A 54 2.95 6.30 3.87
N ASP A 55 2.37 6.00 5.02
CA ASP A 55 1.09 5.29 5.03
C ASP A 55 0.05 6.19 4.34
N GLU A 56 -0.63 5.74 3.28
CA GLU A 56 -1.63 6.57 2.58
C GLU A 56 -2.72 7.07 3.55
N SER A 57 -2.95 6.35 4.64
CA SER A 57 -3.82 6.77 5.74
C SER A 57 -3.23 7.94 6.56
N ALA A 58 -1.92 7.98 6.76
CA ALA A 58 -1.20 9.07 7.42
C ALA A 58 -0.91 10.25 6.49
N GLY A 59 -0.80 10.03 5.17
CA GLY A 59 -0.55 11.08 4.17
C GLY A 59 -1.70 12.07 4.04
N VAL A 60 -2.95 11.59 4.09
CA VAL A 60 -4.14 12.47 4.09
C VAL A 60 -4.20 13.32 5.36
N LEU A 61 -3.90 12.74 6.53
CA LEU A 61 -3.83 13.44 7.82
C LEU A 61 -2.64 14.41 7.92
N ALA A 62 -1.49 14.06 7.31
CA ALA A 62 -0.30 14.90 7.32
C ALA A 62 -0.43 16.10 6.37
N LEU A 63 -1.15 15.94 5.24
CA LEU A 63 -1.46 17.04 4.33
C LEU A 63 -2.44 18.03 4.96
N THR A 64 -3.43 17.59 5.73
CA THR A 64 -4.34 18.49 6.46
C THR A 64 -3.66 19.16 7.65
N ALA A 65 -2.84 18.45 8.42
CA ALA A 65 -2.13 19.01 9.57
C ALA A 65 -1.01 20.00 9.18
N LYS A 66 -0.34 19.81 8.04
CA LYS A 66 0.64 20.79 7.52
C LYS A 66 0.00 21.97 6.80
N ALA A 67 -1.21 21.81 6.26
CA ALA A 67 -1.86 22.86 5.47
C ALA A 67 -2.44 23.97 6.34
N ASP A 68 -2.90 23.68 7.57
CA ASP A 68 -3.32 24.72 8.51
C ASP A 68 -3.37 24.18 9.96
N PRO A 69 -2.45 24.59 10.85
CA PRO A 69 -2.46 24.15 12.25
C PRO A 69 -3.72 24.62 13.00
N VAL A 70 -4.39 25.69 12.54
CA VAL A 70 -5.63 26.20 13.15
C VAL A 70 -6.81 25.28 12.82
N LEU A 71 -6.83 24.68 11.62
CA LEU A 71 -7.88 23.72 11.24
C LEU A 71 -7.71 22.37 11.97
N ALA A 72 -6.49 21.96 12.29
CA ALA A 72 -6.25 20.75 13.07
C ALA A 72 -6.83 20.87 14.50
N GLU A 73 -6.70 22.05 15.12
CA GLU A 73 -7.25 22.33 16.46
C GLU A 73 -8.78 22.46 16.44
N LEU A 74 -9.36 22.97 15.36
CA LEU A 74 -10.81 23.03 15.15
C LEU A 74 -11.44 21.66 14.85
N TRP A 75 -10.67 20.74 14.27
CA TRP A 75 -11.12 19.38 13.94
C TRP A 75 -11.07 18.44 15.16
N ASP A 76 -10.18 18.68 16.12
CA ASP A 76 -10.15 17.98 17.41
C ASP A 76 -11.22 18.55 18.38
N ASN A 77 -12.45 18.68 17.89
CA ASN A 77 -13.57 19.22 18.64
C ASN A 77 -14.33 18.07 19.32
N PRO A 78 -14.31 17.98 20.67
CA PRO A 78 -15.02 16.95 21.42
C PRO A 78 -16.55 17.04 21.31
N ARG A 79 -17.11 18.04 20.61
CA ARG A 79 -18.55 18.13 20.32
C ARG A 79 -19.00 17.29 19.12
N ASP A 80 -18.08 16.84 18.26
CA ASP A 80 -18.45 16.03 17.09
C ASP A 80 -18.82 14.59 17.45
N SER A 81 -18.45 14.11 18.64
CA SER A 81 -18.85 12.78 19.15
C SER A 81 -20.36 12.63 19.39
N GLU A 82 -21.10 13.73 19.38
CA GLU A 82 -22.57 13.73 19.48
C GLU A 82 -23.25 13.23 18.19
N TYR A 83 -22.55 13.29 17.04
CA TYR A 83 -23.09 12.84 15.74
C TYR A 83 -22.67 11.42 15.35
N ASP A 84 -21.77 10.78 16.10
CA ASP A 84 -21.34 9.38 15.88
C ASP A 84 -22.43 8.34 16.23
N ARG A 85 -23.55 8.78 16.80
CA ARG A 85 -24.66 7.91 17.25
C ARG A 85 -25.91 7.99 16.35
N VAL A 86 -25.72 7.89 15.04
CA VAL A 86 -26.84 7.69 14.08
C VAL A 86 -26.66 6.41 13.30
#